data_AF-A0A3D3GBN9-F1
#
_entry.id   AF-A0A3D3GBN9-F1
#
_cell.length_a   1.000
_cell.length_b   1.000
_cell.length_c   1.000
_cell.angle_alpha   90.00
_cell.angle_beta   90.00
_cell.angle_gamma   90.00
#
_symmetry.space_group_name_H-M   'P 1'
#
loop_
_entity.id
_entity.type
_entity.pdbx_description
1 polymer ?
#
loop_
_entity_poly.entity_id
_entity_poly.type
_entity_poly.pdbx_seq_one_letter_code
_entity_poly.pdbx_strand_id
1 'polypeptide(L)'
;MVRESQRYLGLELSGAKNNKTSLAVLEYYPSEQKAFLLDIFDRVSVHEDQSSDEALLELIEEFGKIACMGVNVPLQLPPCIQCTRQICKKAGKCLDPSVKWMRETNRKLARGPERKSVREFTPYTQRPVELWMRYQVLPKLPPSHRFEIDETLGGNRAPLTARMHFLQRQLGKTALVEVWPKLSVALLGLGLGISRRTISSYRHLETGTHAREEILETLIEKKGVFVYERDLRKLSSSLVCFDAFICAYTALLSATQKCAKPPAGFPVGSGWVQYPKEAECSRIPSSASP
;
A
#
# COMPACT_ATOMS: atom_id res chain seq x y z
N MET A 1 -14.44 -31.43 10.68
CA MET A 1 -14.65 -30.19 9.90
C MET A 1 -13.30 -29.56 9.66
N VAL A 2 -12.80 -29.55 8.42
CA VAL A 2 -11.58 -28.82 8.07
C VAL A 2 -11.92 -27.34 8.20
N ARG A 3 -11.23 -26.61 9.09
CA ARG A 3 -11.37 -25.16 9.19
C ARG A 3 -10.82 -24.56 7.90
N GLU A 4 -11.65 -23.92 7.10
CA GLU A 4 -11.21 -23.32 5.84
C GLU A 4 -10.44 -22.03 6.13
N SER A 5 -9.11 -22.13 6.12
CA SER A 5 -8.22 -20.98 6.23
C SER A 5 -8.09 -20.28 4.86
N GLN A 6 -7.71 -19.01 4.89
CA GLN A 6 -7.48 -18.19 3.70
C GLN A 6 -6.09 -17.58 3.75
N ARG A 7 -5.36 -17.65 2.63
CA ARG A 7 -4.00 -17.10 2.52
C ARG A 7 -3.99 -15.71 1.92
N TYR A 8 -3.24 -14.83 2.55
CA TYR A 8 -3.04 -13.44 2.13
C TYR A 8 -1.54 -13.19 1.99
N LEU A 9 -1.13 -12.69 0.83
CA LEU A 9 0.27 -12.37 0.56
C LEU A 9 0.51 -10.87 0.63
N GLY A 10 1.74 -10.49 0.95
CA GLY A 10 2.18 -9.11 0.92
C GLY A 10 3.54 -8.99 0.27
N LEU A 11 3.64 -8.15 -0.76
CA LEU A 11 4.82 -8.04 -1.60
C LEU A 11 5.38 -6.62 -1.54
N GLU A 12 6.63 -6.51 -1.08
CA GLU A 12 7.45 -5.32 -1.24
C GLU A 12 8.44 -5.58 -2.38
N LEU A 13 8.12 -5.03 -3.57
CA LEU A 13 8.99 -5.16 -4.74
C LEU A 13 10.17 -4.21 -4.66
N SER A 14 11.32 -4.74 -5.01
CA SER A 14 12.54 -3.98 -5.22
C SER A 14 12.89 -3.92 -6.72
N GLY A 15 14.00 -3.29 -7.10
CA GLY A 15 14.44 -3.29 -8.49
C GLY A 15 14.83 -4.71 -8.94
N ALA A 16 14.54 -5.09 -10.18
CA ALA A 16 14.78 -6.47 -10.65
C ALA A 16 16.23 -6.98 -10.47
N LYS A 17 17.19 -6.04 -10.47
CA LYS A 17 18.63 -6.32 -10.27
C LYS A 17 19.10 -6.28 -8.82
N ASN A 18 18.20 -6.01 -7.86
CA ASN A 18 18.55 -6.04 -6.45
C ASN A 18 17.73 -7.12 -5.72
N ASN A 19 18.43 -7.93 -4.92
CA ASN A 19 17.82 -9.04 -4.17
C ASN A 19 17.23 -8.49 -2.86
N LYS A 20 16.33 -7.52 -2.96
CA LYS A 20 15.69 -6.87 -1.81
C LYS A 20 14.17 -7.00 -1.87
N THR A 21 13.65 -7.92 -2.67
CA THR A 21 12.20 -8.18 -2.71
C THR A 21 11.85 -9.05 -1.52
N SER A 22 10.78 -8.70 -0.80
CA SER A 22 10.30 -9.47 0.35
C SER A 22 8.85 -9.88 0.16
N LEU A 23 8.51 -11.07 0.63
CA LEU A 23 7.17 -11.65 0.57
C LEU A 23 6.73 -12.10 1.97
N ALA A 24 5.62 -11.57 2.45
CA ALA A 24 4.98 -12.01 3.70
C ALA A 24 3.78 -12.90 3.40
N VAL A 25 3.60 -13.97 4.18
CA VAL A 25 2.50 -14.92 4.02
C VAL A 25 1.68 -14.96 5.30
N LEU A 26 0.44 -14.47 5.22
CA LEU A 26 -0.53 -14.55 6.30
C LEU A 26 -1.54 -15.67 6.02
N GLU A 27 -1.89 -16.40 7.07
CA GLU A 27 -3.04 -17.30 7.07
C GLU A 27 -4.10 -16.79 8.03
N TYR A 28 -5.31 -16.61 7.52
CA TYR A 28 -6.45 -16.10 8.25
C TYR A 28 -7.48 -17.19 8.47
N TYR A 29 -7.98 -17.28 9.69
CA TYR A 29 -9.03 -18.20 10.10
C TYR A 29 -10.31 -17.40 10.38
N PRO A 30 -11.28 -17.37 9.43
CA PRO A 30 -12.45 -16.49 9.54
C PRO A 30 -13.32 -16.76 10.76
N SER A 31 -13.46 -18.02 11.17
CA SER A 31 -14.26 -18.42 12.33
C SER A 31 -13.75 -17.84 13.65
N GLU A 32 -12.43 -17.78 13.82
CA GLU A 32 -11.75 -17.29 15.02
C GLU A 32 -11.37 -15.82 14.90
N GLN A 33 -11.48 -15.25 13.71
CA GLN A 33 -10.97 -13.93 13.35
C GLN A 33 -9.49 -13.73 13.71
N LYS A 34 -8.69 -14.80 13.60
CA LYS A 34 -7.25 -14.78 13.89
C LYS A 34 -6.43 -14.87 12.61
N ALA A 35 -5.33 -14.12 12.57
CA ALA A 35 -4.35 -14.19 11.50
C ALA A 35 -3.01 -14.66 12.05
N PHE A 36 -2.32 -15.51 11.30
CA PHE A 36 -0.98 -16.01 11.63
C PHE A 36 -0.03 -15.62 10.53
N LEU A 37 1.14 -15.10 10.88
CA LEU A 37 2.25 -15.05 9.95
C LEU A 37 2.80 -16.47 9.79
N LEU A 38 2.61 -17.06 8.61
CA LEU A 38 3.14 -18.37 8.28
C LEU A 38 4.64 -18.28 7.96
N ASP A 39 5.01 -17.32 7.14
CA ASP A 39 6.40 -17.11 6.74
C ASP A 39 6.65 -15.66 6.28
N ILE A 40 7.91 -15.27 6.30
CA ILE A 40 8.43 -14.01 5.79
C ILE A 40 9.73 -14.29 5.03
N PHE A 41 9.67 -14.15 3.72
CA PHE A 41 10.83 -14.28 2.84
C PHE A 41 11.51 -12.92 2.70
N ASP A 42 12.80 -12.89 3.01
CA ASP A 42 13.63 -11.70 2.82
C ASP A 42 14.61 -11.97 1.70
N ARG A 43 14.87 -10.95 0.88
CA ARG A 43 15.82 -11.02 -0.23
C ARG A 43 15.56 -12.22 -1.15
N VAL A 44 14.33 -12.34 -1.66
CA VAL A 44 14.01 -13.33 -2.70
C VAL A 44 15.04 -13.18 -3.82
N SER A 45 15.89 -14.20 -3.98
CA SER A 45 17.14 -14.12 -4.73
C SER A 45 17.23 -15.19 -5.81
N VAL A 46 18.03 -14.84 -6.79
CA VAL A 46 18.49 -15.65 -7.94
C VAL A 46 19.24 -16.90 -7.47
N HIS A 47 18.85 -18.07 -7.98
CA HIS A 47 19.74 -19.22 -8.13
C HIS A 47 20.47 -19.11 -9.49
N GLU A 48 21.61 -19.81 -9.69
CA GLU A 48 22.50 -19.59 -10.85
C GLU A 48 21.80 -19.59 -12.22
N ASP A 49 20.67 -20.31 -12.35
CA ASP A 49 19.92 -20.47 -13.60
C ASP A 49 18.54 -19.76 -13.62
N GLN A 50 18.22 -18.91 -12.64
CA GLN A 50 16.86 -18.37 -12.48
C GLN A 50 16.83 -16.86 -12.20
N SER A 51 15.99 -16.12 -12.92
CA SER A 51 15.76 -14.70 -12.64
C SER A 51 15.06 -14.47 -11.30
N SER A 52 15.22 -13.27 -10.72
CA SER A 52 14.56 -12.90 -9.46
C SER A 52 13.03 -12.88 -9.56
N ASP A 53 12.49 -12.69 -10.77
CA ASP A 53 11.05 -12.73 -11.03
C ASP A 53 10.54 -14.18 -11.11
N GLU A 54 11.27 -15.09 -11.74
CA GLU A 54 10.94 -16.53 -11.75
C GLU A 54 10.98 -17.11 -10.33
N ALA A 55 12.02 -16.82 -9.55
CA ALA A 55 12.14 -17.28 -8.17
C ALA A 55 10.97 -16.78 -7.30
N LEU A 56 10.53 -15.54 -7.53
CA LEU A 56 9.36 -14.99 -6.83
C LEU A 56 8.06 -15.69 -7.23
N LEU A 57 7.88 -16.02 -8.51
CA LEU A 57 6.67 -16.66 -9.01
C LEU A 57 6.56 -18.10 -8.50
N GLU A 58 7.65 -18.87 -8.56
CA GLU A 58 7.70 -20.23 -8.02
C GLU A 58 7.38 -20.23 -6.52
N LEU A 59 8.00 -19.32 -5.76
CA LEU A 59 7.69 -19.14 -4.34
C LEU A 59 6.21 -18.82 -4.09
N ILE A 60 5.59 -17.97 -4.91
CA ILE A 60 4.16 -17.65 -4.78
C ILE A 60 3.30 -18.87 -5.12
N GLU A 61 3.68 -19.67 -6.13
CA GLU A 61 2.98 -20.88 -6.55
C GLU A 61 2.97 -21.97 -5.47
N GLU A 62 4.03 -22.09 -4.67
CA GLU A 62 4.11 -23.04 -3.54
C GLU A 62 2.96 -22.86 -2.53
N PHE A 63 2.43 -21.64 -2.39
CA PHE A 63 1.32 -21.35 -1.47
C PHE A 63 -0.06 -21.67 -2.05
N GLY A 64 -0.16 -22.09 -3.31
CA GLY A 64 -1.39 -22.53 -3.95
C GLY A 64 -2.47 -21.43 -3.99
N LYS A 65 -3.67 -21.73 -3.49
CA LYS A 65 -4.81 -20.78 -3.57
C LYS A 65 -4.60 -19.58 -2.63
N ILE A 66 -4.38 -18.41 -3.23
CA ILE A 66 -4.25 -17.12 -2.55
C ILE A 66 -5.58 -16.37 -2.63
N ALA A 67 -6.08 -15.88 -1.49
CA ALA A 67 -7.32 -15.10 -1.44
C ALA A 67 -7.10 -13.67 -1.97
N CYS A 68 -6.02 -13.02 -1.56
CA CYS A 68 -5.63 -11.70 -2.04
C CYS A 68 -4.14 -11.45 -1.75
N MET A 69 -3.47 -10.71 -2.64
CA MET A 69 -2.11 -10.23 -2.43
C MET A 69 -2.07 -8.69 -2.43
N GLY A 70 -1.52 -8.12 -1.37
CA GLY A 70 -1.22 -6.70 -1.28
C GLY A 70 0.17 -6.41 -1.84
N VAL A 71 0.30 -5.35 -2.66
CA VAL A 71 1.60 -4.97 -3.23
C VAL A 71 1.88 -3.49 -3.00
N ASN A 72 3.12 -3.14 -2.64
CA ASN A 72 3.55 -1.75 -2.53
C ASN A 72 4.05 -1.20 -3.87
N VAL A 73 3.27 -1.34 -4.95
CA VAL A 73 3.57 -0.80 -6.27
C VAL A 73 2.25 -0.50 -7.00
N PRO A 74 2.19 0.55 -7.84
CA PRO A 74 1.05 0.78 -8.71
C PRO A 74 0.63 -0.44 -9.54
N LEU A 75 -0.66 -0.78 -9.47
CA LEU A 75 -1.27 -1.88 -10.24
C LEU A 75 -1.93 -1.40 -11.55
N GLN A 76 -2.00 -0.09 -11.75
CA GLN A 76 -2.57 0.54 -12.93
C GLN A 76 -1.64 1.65 -13.42
N LEU A 77 -1.64 1.88 -14.74
CA LEU A 77 -0.89 2.94 -15.37
C LEU A 77 -1.65 4.29 -15.32
N PRO A 78 -0.97 5.43 -15.48
CA PRO A 78 -1.61 6.73 -15.65
C PRO A 78 -2.55 6.76 -16.87
N PRO A 79 -3.65 7.53 -16.83
CA PRO A 79 -4.68 7.50 -17.86
C PRO A 79 -4.18 7.88 -19.25
N CYS A 80 -3.18 8.77 -19.37
CA CYS A 80 -2.62 9.11 -20.67
C CYS A 80 -1.76 7.99 -21.27
N ILE A 81 -1.18 7.11 -20.46
CA ILE A 81 -0.39 5.97 -20.95
C ILE A 81 -1.29 4.84 -21.43
N GLN A 82 -2.48 4.71 -20.83
CA GLN A 82 -3.51 3.76 -21.25
C GLN A 82 -4.34 4.24 -22.44
N CYS A 83 -4.16 5.49 -22.87
CA CYS A 83 -4.94 6.10 -23.93
C CYS A 83 -4.62 5.47 -25.29
N THR A 84 -5.63 4.92 -25.96
CA THR A 84 -5.48 4.29 -27.30
C THR A 84 -5.65 5.26 -28.46
N ARG A 85 -5.87 6.56 -28.19
CA ARG A 85 -6.05 7.56 -29.25
C ARG A 85 -4.72 7.88 -29.92
N GLN A 86 -4.71 7.81 -31.25
CA GLN A 86 -3.53 8.12 -32.07
C GLN A 86 -3.07 9.58 -31.92
N ILE A 87 -4.01 10.52 -31.79
CA ILE A 87 -3.70 11.95 -31.65
C ILE A 87 -4.36 12.49 -30.37
N CYS A 88 -3.53 12.97 -29.44
CA CYS A 88 -3.99 13.61 -28.22
C CYS A 88 -4.41 15.06 -28.51
N LYS A 89 -5.68 15.40 -28.21
CA LYS A 89 -6.24 16.76 -28.41
C LYS A 89 -5.72 17.82 -27.40
N LYS A 90 -4.58 17.58 -26.76
CA LYS A 90 -3.95 18.36 -25.66
C LYS A 90 -4.83 18.48 -24.40
N ALA A 91 -4.17 18.79 -23.28
CA ALA A 91 -4.80 18.96 -21.97
C ALA A 91 -5.79 20.14 -22.01
N GLY A 92 -7.09 19.85 -21.88
CA GLY A 92 -8.16 20.84 -21.98
C GLY A 92 -9.39 20.30 -22.71
N LYS A 93 -9.18 19.51 -23.78
CA LYS A 93 -10.24 18.87 -24.57
C LYS A 93 -10.26 17.33 -24.42
N CYS A 94 -9.42 16.78 -23.55
CA CYS A 94 -9.41 15.35 -23.26
C CYS A 94 -10.77 14.91 -22.71
N LEU A 95 -11.30 13.81 -23.27
CA LEU A 95 -12.59 13.24 -22.86
C LEU A 95 -12.45 12.06 -21.89
N ASP A 96 -11.23 11.62 -21.61
CA ASP A 96 -10.96 10.55 -20.65
C ASP A 96 -11.56 10.90 -19.27
N PRO A 97 -12.39 10.03 -18.67
CA PRO A 97 -13.03 10.31 -17.39
C PRO A 97 -12.04 10.61 -16.26
N SER A 98 -10.91 9.89 -16.22
CA SER A 98 -9.86 10.08 -15.21
C SER A 98 -9.22 11.46 -15.36
N VAL A 99 -8.85 11.85 -16.58
CA VAL A 99 -8.24 13.16 -16.85
C VAL A 99 -9.22 14.31 -16.60
N LYS A 100 -10.51 14.14 -16.92
CA LYS A 100 -11.55 15.11 -16.58
C LYS A 100 -11.67 15.28 -15.07
N TRP A 101 -11.77 14.17 -14.34
CA TRP A 101 -11.85 14.16 -12.88
C TRP A 101 -10.64 14.87 -12.27
N MET A 102 -9.41 14.53 -12.69
CA MET A 102 -8.20 15.17 -12.19
C MET A 102 -8.21 16.68 -12.42
N ARG A 103 -8.65 17.12 -13.61
CA ARG A 103 -8.75 18.55 -13.95
C ARG A 103 -9.78 19.28 -13.10
N GLU A 104 -10.94 18.69 -12.92
CA GLU A 104 -12.01 19.27 -12.09
C GLU A 104 -11.58 19.36 -10.63
N THR A 105 -10.96 18.30 -10.10
CA THR A 105 -10.36 18.28 -8.77
C THR A 105 -9.31 19.37 -8.62
N ASN A 106 -8.36 19.49 -9.57
CA ASN A 106 -7.31 20.51 -9.50
C ASN A 106 -7.88 21.94 -9.56
N ARG A 107 -8.87 22.19 -10.41
CA ARG A 107 -9.56 23.50 -10.51
C ARG A 107 -10.29 23.87 -9.23
N LYS A 108 -10.96 22.90 -8.58
CA LYS A 108 -11.62 23.13 -7.28
C LYS A 108 -10.60 23.48 -6.21
N LEU A 109 -9.51 22.72 -6.12
CA LEU A 109 -8.43 22.95 -5.15
C LEU A 109 -7.75 24.31 -5.37
N ALA A 110 -7.47 24.69 -6.62
CA ALA A 110 -6.83 25.97 -6.95
C ALA A 110 -7.67 27.21 -6.62
N ARG A 111 -8.98 27.03 -6.40
CA ARG A 111 -9.90 28.08 -5.93
C ARG A 111 -10.10 28.07 -4.41
N GLY A 112 -9.60 27.04 -3.73
CA GLY A 112 -9.77 26.83 -2.30
C GLY A 112 -8.70 27.52 -1.44
N PRO A 113 -8.79 27.37 -0.10
CA PRO A 113 -7.82 27.94 0.84
C PRO A 113 -6.39 27.42 0.62
N GLU A 114 -6.26 26.19 0.10
CA GLU A 114 -4.96 25.55 -0.17
C GLU A 114 -4.35 25.93 -1.53
N ARG A 115 -4.90 26.90 -2.27
CA ARG A 115 -4.46 27.25 -3.64
C ARG A 115 -2.93 27.37 -3.86
N LYS A 116 -2.15 27.76 -2.84
CA LYS A 116 -0.69 27.93 -2.93
C LYS A 116 0.07 26.59 -2.97
N SER A 117 -0.51 25.50 -2.46
CA SER A 117 0.11 24.16 -2.46
C SER A 117 -0.36 23.28 -3.62
N VAL A 118 -1.33 23.75 -4.40
CA VAL A 118 -1.87 23.03 -5.55
C VAL A 118 -0.88 23.08 -6.69
N ARG A 119 -0.43 21.92 -7.15
CA ARG A 119 0.48 21.76 -8.28
C ARG A 119 -0.31 21.35 -9.50
N GLU A 120 0.14 21.74 -10.69
CA GLU A 120 -0.41 21.19 -11.92
C GLU A 120 -0.12 19.68 -11.97
N PHE A 121 -1.12 18.89 -12.36
CA PHE A 121 -0.99 17.45 -12.44
C PHE A 121 -0.50 17.01 -13.82
N THR A 122 0.17 15.87 -13.86
CA THR A 122 0.74 15.28 -15.08
C THR A 122 0.05 13.94 -15.36
N PRO A 123 -1.01 13.88 -16.19
CA PRO A 123 -1.82 12.67 -16.37
C PRO A 123 -1.09 11.50 -17.06
N TYR A 124 0.15 11.73 -17.49
CA TYR A 124 1.06 10.72 -18.04
C TYR A 124 2.02 10.13 -17.00
N THR A 125 2.16 10.73 -15.81
CA THR A 125 2.92 10.15 -14.67
C THR A 125 2.07 9.88 -13.43
N GLN A 126 0.95 10.59 -13.26
CA GLN A 126 0.06 10.52 -12.10
C GLN A 126 -1.31 9.93 -12.44
N ARG A 127 -1.92 9.22 -11.50
CA ARG A 127 -3.32 8.76 -11.53
C ARG A 127 -4.20 9.63 -10.62
N PRO A 128 -5.53 9.53 -10.75
CA PRO A 128 -6.50 10.15 -9.84
C PRO A 128 -6.25 9.84 -8.35
N VAL A 129 -5.76 8.64 -8.02
CA VAL A 129 -5.52 8.23 -6.63
C VAL A 129 -4.41 9.05 -5.98
N GLU A 130 -3.31 9.40 -6.67
CA GLU A 130 -2.27 10.26 -6.08
C GLU A 130 -2.82 11.64 -5.71
N LEU A 131 -3.68 12.23 -6.56
CA LEU A 131 -4.30 13.53 -6.27
C LEU A 131 -5.26 13.43 -5.08
N TRP A 132 -6.09 12.39 -5.05
CA TRP A 132 -6.99 12.16 -3.91
C TRP A 132 -6.22 12.02 -2.61
N MET A 133 -5.18 11.18 -2.59
CA MET A 133 -4.38 10.97 -1.39
C MET A 133 -3.68 12.25 -0.94
N ARG A 134 -3.08 12.99 -1.88
CA ARG A 134 -2.35 14.23 -1.61
C ARG A 134 -3.22 15.31 -0.96
N TYR A 135 -4.43 15.49 -1.47
CA TYR A 135 -5.25 16.65 -1.12
C TYR A 135 -6.44 16.33 -0.20
N GLN A 136 -6.80 15.06 -0.02
CA GLN A 136 -7.99 14.69 0.76
C GLN A 136 -7.68 13.75 1.92
N VAL A 137 -6.61 12.94 1.82
CA VAL A 137 -6.25 11.96 2.86
C VAL A 137 -5.08 12.47 3.70
N LEU A 138 -3.92 12.75 3.10
CA LEU A 138 -2.73 13.17 3.83
C LEU A 138 -2.92 14.45 4.68
N PRO A 139 -3.68 15.48 4.26
CA PRO A 139 -3.89 16.66 5.09
C PRO A 139 -4.61 16.37 6.41
N LYS A 140 -5.40 15.28 6.48
CA LYS A 140 -6.09 14.84 7.70
C LYS A 140 -5.18 14.15 8.70
N LEU A 141 -4.02 13.66 8.25
CA LEU A 141 -3.02 13.07 9.12
C LEU A 141 -2.26 14.16 9.90
N PRO A 142 -1.77 13.85 11.12
CA PRO A 142 -0.84 14.73 11.82
C PRO A 142 0.38 15.04 10.92
N PRO A 143 0.93 16.27 10.97
CA PRO A 143 2.03 16.66 10.10
C PRO A 143 3.22 15.69 10.10
N SER A 144 3.55 15.09 11.25
CA SER A 144 4.65 14.11 11.39
C SER A 144 4.41 12.77 10.70
N HIS A 145 3.19 12.50 10.22
CA HIS A 145 2.81 11.25 9.55
C HIS A 145 2.62 11.45 8.05
N ARG A 146 2.69 12.70 7.57
CA ARG A 146 2.56 13.02 6.15
C ARG A 146 3.86 12.62 5.44
N PHE A 147 3.72 12.18 4.20
CA PHE A 147 4.85 11.76 3.38
C PHE A 147 4.64 12.22 1.94
N GLU A 148 5.73 12.31 1.20
CA GLU A 148 5.66 12.59 -0.23
C GLU A 148 5.16 11.38 -1.00
N ILE A 149 4.20 11.61 -1.90
CA ILE A 149 3.66 10.59 -2.79
C ILE A 149 4.56 10.52 -4.01
N ASP A 150 5.23 9.38 -4.19
CA ASP A 150 5.88 9.04 -5.44
C ASP A 150 4.82 8.83 -6.53
N GLU A 151 4.99 9.52 -7.65
CA GLU A 151 4.08 9.37 -8.81
C GLU A 151 4.24 8.01 -9.45
N THR A 152 3.16 7.46 -10.00
CA THR A 152 3.11 6.13 -10.61
C THR A 152 4.25 5.88 -11.60
N LEU A 153 4.48 6.83 -12.52
CA LEU A 153 5.63 6.80 -13.43
C LEU A 153 6.66 7.89 -13.12
N GLY A 154 6.81 8.24 -11.85
CA GLY A 154 7.94 9.02 -11.36
C GLY A 154 9.23 8.19 -11.31
N GLY A 155 10.38 8.84 -11.13
CA GLY A 155 11.71 8.20 -11.23
C GLY A 155 11.89 6.95 -10.35
N ASN A 156 11.34 6.94 -9.13
CA ASN A 156 11.46 5.82 -8.20
C ASN A 156 10.47 4.68 -8.48
N ARG A 157 9.26 4.99 -8.95
CA ARG A 157 8.17 4.02 -9.08
C ARG A 157 7.98 3.49 -10.50
N ALA A 158 8.45 4.18 -11.53
CA ALA A 158 8.29 3.74 -12.91
C ALA A 158 8.89 2.34 -13.17
N PRO A 159 10.13 2.02 -12.73
CA PRO A 159 10.71 0.69 -12.95
C PRO A 159 9.94 -0.41 -12.21
N LEU A 160 9.50 -0.13 -10.97
CA LEU A 160 8.74 -1.06 -10.16
C LEU A 160 7.35 -1.30 -10.77
N THR A 161 6.70 -0.25 -11.26
CA THR A 161 5.39 -0.33 -11.94
C THR A 161 5.49 -1.19 -13.19
N ALA A 162 6.53 -1.00 -14.00
CA ALA A 162 6.78 -1.84 -15.17
C ALA A 162 6.97 -3.32 -14.79
N ARG A 163 7.79 -3.58 -13.75
CA ARG A 163 8.01 -4.94 -13.21
C ARG A 163 6.72 -5.57 -12.70
N MET A 164 5.91 -4.84 -11.95
CA MET A 164 4.62 -5.33 -11.44
C MET A 164 3.65 -5.64 -12.59
N HIS A 165 3.58 -4.82 -13.63
CA HIS A 165 2.76 -5.09 -14.81
C HIS A 165 3.22 -6.31 -15.62
N PHE A 166 4.51 -6.65 -15.58
CA PHE A 166 5.03 -7.91 -16.11
C PHE A 166 4.54 -9.09 -15.25
N LEU A 167 4.80 -9.04 -13.94
CA LEU A 167 4.42 -10.09 -12.97
C LEU A 167 2.91 -10.34 -12.95
N GLN A 168 2.08 -9.29 -13.08
CA GLN A 168 0.62 -9.40 -13.14
C GLN A 168 0.13 -10.37 -14.22
N ARG A 169 0.84 -10.48 -15.35
CA ARG A 169 0.46 -11.39 -16.44
C ARG A 169 0.71 -12.84 -16.08
N GLN A 170 1.68 -13.11 -15.21
CA GLN A 170 2.07 -14.45 -14.77
C GLN A 170 1.31 -14.88 -13.52
N LEU A 171 0.95 -13.94 -12.63
CA LEU A 171 0.14 -14.19 -11.43
C LEU A 171 -1.32 -14.61 -11.72
N GLY A 172 -1.72 -14.59 -13.00
CA GLY A 172 -2.99 -15.13 -13.47
C GLY A 172 -4.23 -14.49 -12.82
N LYS A 173 -5.01 -15.30 -12.11
CA LYS A 173 -6.27 -14.88 -11.48
C LYS A 173 -6.12 -14.41 -10.03
N THR A 174 -4.89 -14.32 -9.52
CA THR A 174 -4.64 -13.86 -8.14
C THR A 174 -5.20 -12.46 -7.96
N ALA A 175 -6.05 -12.28 -6.94
CA ALA A 175 -6.61 -10.97 -6.62
C ALA A 175 -5.49 -10.08 -6.07
N LEU A 176 -5.28 -8.91 -6.68
CA LEU A 176 -4.24 -7.97 -6.29
C LEU A 176 -4.84 -6.67 -5.77
N VAL A 177 -4.25 -6.12 -4.72
CA VAL A 177 -4.56 -4.78 -4.22
C VAL A 177 -3.29 -3.97 -4.04
N GLU A 178 -3.35 -2.70 -4.43
CA GLU A 178 -2.26 -1.76 -4.20
C GLU A 178 -2.33 -1.27 -2.75
N VAL A 179 -1.19 -1.22 -2.06
CA VAL A 179 -1.08 -0.79 -0.67
C VAL A 179 0.04 0.24 -0.56
N TRP A 180 -0.16 1.28 0.25
CA TRP A 180 0.92 2.18 0.65
C TRP A 180 1.24 1.95 2.13
N PRO A 181 2.30 1.19 2.46
CA PRO A 181 2.62 0.83 3.84
C PRO A 181 2.70 2.02 4.79
N LYS A 182 3.27 3.15 4.34
CA LYS A 182 3.32 4.41 5.10
C LYS A 182 1.92 4.89 5.54
N LEU A 183 0.94 4.82 4.65
CA LEU A 183 -0.43 5.22 4.95
C LEU A 183 -1.11 4.19 5.87
N SER A 184 -0.93 2.90 5.61
CA SER A 184 -1.49 1.85 6.46
C SER A 184 -0.96 1.92 7.89
N VAL A 185 0.36 2.10 8.07
CA VAL A 185 1.00 2.24 9.38
C VAL A 185 0.50 3.50 10.09
N ALA A 186 0.42 4.64 9.38
CA ALA A 186 -0.08 5.88 9.97
C ALA A 186 -1.50 5.72 10.53
N LEU A 187 -2.41 5.14 9.74
CA LEU A 187 -3.81 4.98 10.14
C LEU A 187 -4.02 3.89 11.19
N LEU A 188 -3.32 2.76 11.08
CA LEU A 188 -3.35 1.71 12.11
C LEU A 188 -2.80 2.24 13.42
N GLY A 189 -1.63 2.90 13.40
CA GLY A 189 -0.99 3.42 14.59
C GLY A 189 -1.86 4.43 15.33
N LEU A 190 -2.46 5.38 14.61
CA LEU A 190 -3.42 6.32 15.20
C LEU A 190 -4.62 5.60 15.80
N GLY A 191 -5.21 4.64 15.09
CA GLY A 191 -6.36 3.87 15.57
C GLY A 191 -6.05 2.90 16.73
N LEU A 192 -4.78 2.60 16.96
CA LEU A 192 -4.30 1.73 18.04
C LEU A 192 -3.77 2.49 19.26
N GLY A 193 -3.68 3.82 19.16
CA GLY A 193 -3.09 4.67 20.20
C GLY A 193 -1.57 4.57 20.28
N ILE A 194 -0.89 4.16 19.20
CA ILE A 194 0.58 4.13 19.13
C ILE A 194 1.11 5.56 19.13
N SER A 195 2.24 5.78 19.79
CA SER A 195 2.81 7.12 19.92
C SER A 195 3.14 7.74 18.54
N ARG A 196 2.92 9.05 18.41
CA ARG A 196 3.25 9.79 17.18
C ARG A 196 4.73 9.67 16.81
N ARG A 197 5.61 9.55 17.81
CA ARG A 197 7.06 9.38 17.62
C ARG A 197 7.34 8.03 16.95
N THR A 198 6.84 6.95 17.52
CA THR A 198 6.97 5.57 17.00
C THR A 198 6.50 5.50 15.55
N ILE A 199 5.33 6.04 15.24
CA ILE A 199 4.79 6.04 13.88
C ILE A 199 5.65 6.87 12.92
N SER A 200 6.21 8.02 13.36
CA SER A 200 7.07 8.83 12.50
C SER A 200 8.46 8.22 12.28
N SER A 201 8.99 7.45 13.24
CA SER A 201 10.35 6.94 13.22
C SER A 201 10.51 5.52 12.69
N TYR A 202 9.44 4.78 12.39
CA TYR A 202 9.52 3.35 11.99
C TYR A 202 10.39 3.07 10.75
N ARG A 203 10.64 4.09 9.92
CA ARG A 203 11.50 4.01 8.72
C ARG A 203 12.91 4.58 8.93
N HIS A 204 13.24 5.11 10.11
CA HIS A 204 14.57 5.60 10.41
C HIS A 204 15.57 4.44 10.47
N LEU A 205 16.83 4.70 10.09
CA LEU A 205 17.87 3.67 10.07
C LEU A 205 18.23 3.18 11.48
N GLU A 206 18.41 4.10 12.43
CA GLU A 206 18.87 3.77 13.78
C GLU A 206 17.71 3.39 14.71
N THR A 207 16.64 4.17 14.71
CA THR A 207 15.52 4.03 15.66
C THR A 207 14.32 3.26 15.10
N GLY A 208 14.35 2.90 13.81
CA GLY A 208 13.22 2.25 13.14
C GLY A 208 12.95 0.84 13.65
N THR A 209 13.96 0.11 14.10
CA THR A 209 13.81 -1.27 14.58
C THR A 209 12.88 -1.35 15.80
N HIS A 210 13.17 -0.58 16.85
CA HIS A 210 12.32 -0.53 18.04
C HIS A 210 10.92 0.00 17.74
N ALA A 211 10.81 0.99 16.84
CA ALA A 211 9.51 1.49 16.45
C ALA A 211 8.66 0.45 15.70
N ARG A 212 9.27 -0.35 14.83
CA ARG A 212 8.59 -1.47 14.14
C ARG A 212 8.20 -2.58 15.12
N GLU A 213 9.07 -2.89 16.08
CA GLU A 213 8.78 -3.85 17.16
C GLU A 213 7.54 -3.43 17.97
N GLU A 214 7.51 -2.20 18.49
CA GLU A 214 6.35 -1.65 19.22
C GLU A 214 5.06 -1.70 18.38
N ILE A 215 5.14 -1.40 17.07
CA ILE A 215 3.98 -1.50 16.18
C ILE A 215 3.50 -2.94 16.02
N LEU A 216 4.42 -3.90 15.86
CA LEU A 216 4.07 -5.31 15.72
C LEU A 216 3.47 -5.88 17.00
N GLU A 217 4.08 -5.60 18.16
CA GLU A 217 3.56 -6.01 19.46
C GLU A 217 2.14 -5.47 19.68
N THR A 218 1.92 -4.19 19.38
CA THR A 218 0.58 -3.58 19.49
C THR A 218 -0.44 -4.24 18.54
N LEU A 219 -0.02 -4.62 17.32
CA LEU A 219 -0.88 -5.34 16.38
C LEU A 219 -1.19 -6.75 16.88
N ILE A 220 -0.22 -7.44 17.45
CA ILE A 220 -0.38 -8.79 18.01
C ILE A 220 -1.38 -8.75 19.16
N GLU A 221 -1.18 -7.83 20.10
CA GLU A 221 -2.02 -7.67 21.29
C GLU A 221 -3.46 -7.26 20.93
N LYS A 222 -3.63 -6.26 20.06
CA LYS A 222 -4.94 -5.60 19.86
C LYS A 222 -5.70 -6.06 18.61
N LYS A 223 -5.07 -6.78 17.68
CA LYS A 223 -5.71 -7.17 16.39
C LYS A 223 -5.75 -8.67 16.13
N GLY A 224 -5.31 -9.51 17.08
CA GLY A 224 -5.40 -10.96 16.93
C GLY A 224 -4.51 -11.50 15.81
N VAL A 225 -3.41 -10.81 15.54
CA VAL A 225 -2.34 -11.28 14.66
C VAL A 225 -1.34 -12.06 15.51
N PHE A 226 -0.94 -13.25 15.08
CA PHE A 226 0.08 -14.03 15.75
C PHE A 226 1.35 -14.07 14.89
N VAL A 227 2.48 -13.77 15.51
CA VAL A 227 3.80 -13.79 14.89
C VAL A 227 4.74 -14.51 15.83
N TYR A 228 5.50 -15.49 15.32
CA TYR A 228 6.52 -16.15 16.11
C TYR A 228 7.68 -15.19 16.42
N GLU A 229 8.28 -15.35 17.59
CA GLU A 229 9.38 -14.52 18.09
C GLU A 229 10.55 -14.37 17.08
N ARG A 230 10.87 -15.46 16.35
CA ARG A 230 11.89 -15.42 15.29
C ARG A 230 11.52 -14.46 14.16
N ASP A 231 10.28 -14.49 13.73
CA ASP A 231 9.80 -13.71 12.59
C ASP A 231 9.53 -12.25 13.01
N LEU A 232 9.16 -12.03 14.28
CA LEU A 232 9.06 -10.70 14.88
C LEU A 232 10.38 -9.93 14.74
N ARG A 233 11.51 -10.56 15.11
CA ARG A 233 12.86 -9.96 14.95
C ARG A 233 13.20 -9.65 13.49
N LYS A 234 12.79 -10.50 12.56
CA LYS A 234 13.04 -10.29 11.12
C LYS A 234 12.22 -9.11 10.58
N LEU A 235 10.93 -9.02 10.97
CA LEU A 235 10.07 -7.90 10.63
C LEU A 235 10.54 -6.59 11.27
N SER A 236 10.97 -6.61 12.53
CA SER A 236 11.44 -5.40 13.21
C SER A 236 12.78 -4.91 12.64
N SER A 237 13.70 -5.81 12.28
CA SER A 237 15.02 -5.42 11.77
C SER A 237 15.03 -5.02 10.28
N SER A 238 14.13 -5.56 9.46
CA SER A 238 14.08 -5.29 8.02
C SER A 238 12.85 -4.47 7.62
N LEU A 239 13.06 -3.21 7.19
CA LEU A 239 11.98 -2.34 6.70
C LEU A 239 11.21 -2.96 5.53
N VAL A 240 11.90 -3.66 4.64
CA VAL A 240 11.28 -4.28 3.46
C VAL A 240 10.36 -5.43 3.89
N CYS A 241 10.81 -6.26 4.85
CA CYS A 241 9.97 -7.33 5.41
C CYS A 241 8.76 -6.76 6.16
N PHE A 242 8.97 -5.69 6.92
CA PHE A 242 7.90 -4.98 7.61
C PHE A 242 6.85 -4.45 6.63
N ASP A 243 7.28 -3.75 5.57
CA ASP A 243 6.36 -3.20 4.57
C ASP A 243 5.62 -4.31 3.80
N ALA A 244 6.28 -5.44 3.51
CA ALA A 244 5.64 -6.63 2.96
C ALA A 244 4.56 -7.20 3.90
N PHE A 245 4.84 -7.31 5.21
CA PHE A 245 3.84 -7.71 6.20
C PHE A 245 2.65 -6.75 6.26
N ILE A 246 2.89 -5.43 6.25
CA ILE A 246 1.83 -4.42 6.22
C ILE A 246 0.99 -4.54 4.93
N CYS A 247 1.60 -4.88 3.79
CA CYS A 247 0.87 -5.17 2.56
C CYS A 247 -0.06 -6.38 2.71
N ALA A 248 0.44 -7.49 3.27
CA ALA A 248 -0.35 -8.70 3.51
C ALA A 248 -1.53 -8.41 4.45
N TYR A 249 -1.25 -7.71 5.54
CA TYR A 249 -2.27 -7.37 6.53
C TYR A 249 -3.31 -6.40 5.95
N THR A 250 -2.90 -5.43 5.14
CA THR A 250 -3.84 -4.53 4.45
C THR A 250 -4.68 -5.27 3.41
N ALA A 251 -4.14 -6.28 2.73
CA ALA A 251 -4.92 -7.15 1.84
C ALA A 251 -6.00 -7.92 2.59
N LEU A 252 -5.67 -8.48 3.76
CA LEU A 252 -6.66 -9.09 4.67
C LEU A 252 -7.75 -8.10 5.09
N LEU A 253 -7.37 -6.87 5.48
CA LEU A 253 -8.33 -5.82 5.82
C LEU A 253 -9.22 -5.44 4.63
N SER A 254 -8.69 -5.44 3.41
CA SER A 254 -9.45 -5.15 2.20
C SER A 254 -10.50 -6.22 1.93
N ALA A 255 -10.10 -7.50 1.97
CA ALA A 255 -11.00 -8.63 1.77
C ALA A 255 -12.12 -8.68 2.84
N THR A 256 -11.80 -8.29 4.08
CA THR A 256 -12.76 -8.20 5.18
C THR A 256 -13.50 -6.86 5.28
N GLN A 257 -13.44 -6.02 4.22
CA GLN A 257 -14.17 -4.75 4.10
C GLN A 257 -13.82 -3.69 5.18
N LYS A 258 -12.62 -3.79 5.76
CA LYS A 258 -12.05 -2.87 6.76
C LYS A 258 -11.18 -1.76 6.14
N CYS A 259 -11.03 -1.74 4.81
CA CYS A 259 -10.34 -0.66 4.08
C CYS A 259 -11.29 0.43 3.58
N ALA A 260 -10.76 1.64 3.42
CA ALA A 260 -11.49 2.77 2.88
C ALA A 260 -11.91 2.51 1.42
N LYS A 261 -13.11 2.99 1.08
CA LYS A 261 -13.67 2.88 -0.28
C LYS A 261 -13.29 4.12 -1.10
N PRO A 262 -13.19 4.01 -2.44
CA PRO A 262 -13.11 5.16 -3.31
C PRO A 262 -14.26 6.15 -3.03
N PRO A 263 -14.02 7.47 -3.10
CA PRO A 263 -15.07 8.45 -2.91
C PRO A 263 -16.11 8.38 -4.04
N ALA A 264 -17.31 8.91 -3.77
CA ALA A 264 -18.33 9.03 -4.80
C ALA A 264 -17.81 9.83 -6.01
N GLY A 265 -18.05 9.30 -7.21
CA GLY A 265 -17.58 9.91 -8.46
C GLY A 265 -16.10 9.72 -8.76
N PHE A 266 -15.36 8.90 -7.99
CA PHE A 266 -14.01 8.50 -8.37
C PHE A 266 -14.03 7.72 -9.70
N PRO A 267 -13.12 8.01 -10.64
CA PRO A 267 -13.13 7.38 -11.96
C PRO A 267 -12.87 5.87 -11.87
N VAL A 268 -13.78 5.09 -12.46
CA VAL A 268 -13.69 3.63 -12.50
C VAL A 268 -12.47 3.21 -13.31
N GLY A 269 -11.75 2.20 -12.84
CA GLY A 269 -10.59 1.64 -13.54
C GLY A 269 -9.27 2.43 -13.36
N SER A 270 -9.28 3.57 -12.68
CA SER A 270 -8.07 4.37 -12.44
C SER A 270 -7.13 3.85 -11.35
N GLY A 271 -7.43 2.67 -10.79
CA GLY A 271 -6.72 2.10 -9.64
C GLY A 271 -7.11 2.74 -8.31
N TRP A 272 -7.01 1.95 -7.24
CA TRP A 272 -7.24 2.42 -5.87
C TRP A 272 -6.22 1.80 -4.94
N VAL A 273 -5.69 2.64 -4.04
CA VAL A 273 -4.80 2.22 -2.96
C VAL A 273 -5.67 1.80 -1.78
N GLN A 274 -5.55 0.55 -1.36
CA GLN A 274 -6.17 0.06 -0.14
C GLN A 274 -5.41 0.59 1.07
N TYR A 275 -6.16 1.16 1.99
CA TYR A 275 -5.68 1.57 3.31
C TYR A 275 -6.77 1.33 4.34
N PRO A 276 -6.41 1.01 5.60
CA PRO A 276 -7.37 0.84 6.69
C PRO A 276 -8.30 2.04 6.78
N LYS A 277 -9.60 1.82 7.03
CA LYS A 277 -10.47 2.92 7.46
C LYS A 277 -9.84 3.56 8.70
N GLU A 278 -9.96 4.88 8.84
CA GLU A 278 -9.73 5.51 10.14
C GLU A 278 -10.54 4.69 11.16
N ALA A 279 -9.87 4.10 12.14
CA ALA A 279 -10.58 3.54 13.27
C ALA A 279 -11.44 4.69 13.81
N GLU A 280 -12.69 4.43 14.16
CA GLU A 280 -13.51 5.36 14.93
C GLU A 280 -12.76 5.64 16.23
N CYS A 281 -11.84 6.61 16.17
CA CYS A 281 -11.11 7.07 17.32
C CYS A 281 -12.17 7.81 18.12
N SER A 282 -12.68 7.14 19.15
CA SER A 282 -13.39 7.76 20.26
C SER A 282 -12.77 9.13 20.51
N ARG A 283 -13.58 10.15 20.21
CA ARG A 283 -13.34 11.59 20.38
C ARG A 283 -12.18 11.85 21.34
N ILE A 284 -11.05 12.32 20.81
CA ILE A 284 -10.09 13.05 21.65
C ILE A 284 -10.86 14.31 22.09
N PRO A 285 -11.12 14.52 23.39
CA PRO A 285 -11.78 15.74 23.83
C PRO A 285 -10.87 16.91 23.48
N SER A 286 -11.40 17.85 22.71
CA SER A 286 -10.80 19.16 22.53
C SER A 286 -10.94 19.95 23.84
N SER A 287 -9.95 19.86 24.72
CA SER A 287 -9.77 20.76 25.88
C SER A 287 -8.42 20.45 26.52
N ALA A 288 -7.54 21.37 26.88
CA ALA A 288 -7.59 22.82 26.91
C ALA A 288 -6.14 23.35 26.93
N SER A 289 -5.90 24.47 26.26
CA SER A 289 -4.79 25.37 26.59
C SER A 289 -5.22 26.27 27.75
N PRO A 290 -4.27 26.68 28.59
CA PRO A 290 -4.01 28.10 28.78
C PRO A 290 -2.85 28.57 27.89
#